data_AF-A0A6P2HVU7-F1
#
_entry.id   AF-A0A6P2HVU7-F1
#
_cell.length_a   1.000
_cell.length_b   1.000
_cell.length_c   1.000
_cell.angle_alpha   90.00
_cell.angle_beta   90.00
_cell.angle_gamma   90.00
#
_symmetry.space_group_name_H-M   'P 1'
#
loop_
_entity.id
_entity.type
_entity.pdbx_description
1 polymer ?
#
loop_
_entity_poly.entity_id
_entity_poly.type
_entity_poly.pdbx_seq_one_letter_code
_entity_poly.pdbx_strand_id
1 'polypeptide(L)'
;MVSVGAPGQERQVTNVAAGQISATSTDAINGSQLNATNNAVNALSTSTASNVASLSTGINSLSTGLSATNSNVASLSTSTSTAINSLSTGLSATNSNVNSLSTSTSTGIGSLSTGLSTTNSNVASLSSGVSNISSTLNQLSTTINNNTTRLENNNGVAADMNGTGTDAPKVTAGSNSVAIGANSTDGGRQNVVSVGSDTQQRQIINVAPGTQGTDAVNVNQLTQVQTTLSTALSGQQTQINTLGSQLQQTDQMARQGIAAATALTMMPQVEPGKTINFAVGVARFAGESGMAFGASAHVSTNGILKLGIGMSGNNKTYGAGYGYSW
;
A
#
# COMPACT_ATOMS: atom_id res chain seq x y z
N MET A 1 -93.32 -67.21 123.22
CA MET A 1 -92.81 -67.77 121.94
C MET A 1 -93.80 -68.84 121.52
N VAL A 2 -94.39 -68.72 120.34
CA VAL A 2 -95.23 -69.78 119.78
C VAL A 2 -94.32 -70.64 118.92
N SER A 3 -94.19 -71.93 119.25
CA SER A 3 -93.41 -72.88 118.45
C SER A 3 -94.35 -73.73 117.60
N VAL A 4 -94.04 -73.86 116.31
CA VAL A 4 -94.80 -74.69 115.35
C VAL A 4 -94.12 -76.04 115.06
N GLY A 5 -93.02 -76.39 115.76
CA GLY A 5 -92.29 -77.65 115.56
C GLY A 5 -91.02 -77.77 116.39
N ALA A 6 -90.30 -78.89 116.21
CA ALA A 6 -88.93 -79.09 116.69
C ALA A 6 -88.01 -79.39 115.49
N PRO A 7 -86.69 -79.12 115.54
CA PRO A 7 -85.78 -79.36 114.42
C PRO A 7 -85.90 -80.78 113.84
N GLY A 8 -86.10 -80.91 112.53
CA GLY A 8 -86.32 -82.19 111.82
C GLY A 8 -87.76 -82.74 111.90
N GLN A 9 -88.66 -82.05 112.59
CA GLN A 9 -90.11 -82.31 112.67
C GLN A 9 -90.90 -80.99 112.49
N GLU A 10 -90.44 -80.15 111.56
CA GLU A 10 -91.08 -78.88 111.22
C GLU A 10 -92.48 -79.14 110.63
N ARG A 11 -93.49 -78.37 111.09
CA ARG A 11 -94.84 -78.41 110.52
C ARG A 11 -95.04 -77.23 109.58
N GLN A 12 -95.66 -77.49 108.42
CA GLN A 12 -96.10 -76.42 107.53
C GLN A 12 -97.21 -75.60 108.19
N VAL A 13 -97.17 -74.27 108.03
CA VAL A 13 -98.25 -73.38 108.41
C VAL A 13 -99.01 -73.00 107.14
N THR A 14 -100.28 -73.41 107.04
CA THR A 14 -101.13 -73.16 105.87
C THR A 14 -102.11 -72.02 106.12
N ASN A 15 -102.68 -71.44 105.05
CA ASN A 15 -103.65 -70.33 105.09
C ASN A 15 -103.14 -69.03 105.77
N VAL A 16 -101.83 -68.78 105.71
CA VAL A 16 -101.24 -67.53 106.19
C VAL A 16 -101.62 -66.40 105.22
N ALA A 17 -102.36 -65.41 105.71
CA ALA A 17 -102.63 -64.18 104.97
C ALA A 17 -101.32 -63.45 104.63
N ALA A 18 -101.29 -62.65 103.56
CA ALA A 18 -100.08 -61.91 103.19
C ALA A 18 -99.70 -60.93 104.33
N GLY A 19 -98.48 -61.04 104.83
CA GLY A 19 -97.96 -60.14 105.86
C GLY A 19 -97.74 -58.74 105.31
N GLN A 20 -97.79 -57.71 106.16
CA GLN A 20 -97.48 -56.35 105.72
C GLN A 20 -95.99 -56.23 105.36
N ILE A 21 -95.68 -55.63 104.20
CA ILE A 21 -94.30 -55.40 103.75
C ILE A 21 -93.90 -53.98 104.13
N SER A 22 -93.27 -53.83 105.30
CA SER A 22 -92.72 -52.55 105.79
C SER A 22 -91.50 -52.80 106.67
N ALA A 23 -90.67 -51.77 106.89
CA ALA A 23 -89.44 -51.90 107.67
C ALA A 23 -89.65 -52.26 109.16
N THR A 24 -90.85 -52.04 109.70
CA THR A 24 -91.21 -52.31 111.10
C THR A 24 -92.12 -53.54 111.27
N SER A 25 -92.50 -54.19 110.17
CA SER A 25 -93.39 -55.35 110.22
C SER A 25 -92.69 -56.53 110.91
N THR A 26 -93.44 -57.24 111.73
CA THR A 26 -93.04 -58.52 112.33
C THR A 26 -93.96 -59.66 111.87
N ASP A 27 -94.80 -59.39 110.87
CA ASP A 27 -95.72 -60.36 110.28
C ASP A 27 -94.95 -61.50 109.61
N ALA A 28 -95.54 -62.70 109.62
CA ALA A 28 -95.01 -63.81 108.86
C ALA A 28 -95.24 -63.57 107.34
N ILE A 29 -94.18 -63.72 106.53
CA ILE A 29 -94.26 -63.68 105.07
C ILE A 29 -94.70 -65.05 104.56
N ASN A 30 -95.71 -65.09 103.69
CA ASN A 30 -96.19 -66.33 103.11
C ASN A 30 -95.46 -66.69 101.79
N GLY A 31 -95.70 -67.89 101.29
CA GLY A 31 -95.02 -68.39 100.08
C GLY A 31 -95.28 -67.56 98.82
N SER A 32 -96.46 -66.93 98.67
CA SER A 32 -96.76 -66.13 97.47
C SER A 32 -95.97 -64.81 97.44
N GLN A 33 -95.75 -64.18 98.60
CA GLN A 33 -94.92 -62.97 98.71
C GLN A 33 -93.44 -63.25 98.41
N LEU A 34 -92.87 -64.32 98.98
CA LEU A 34 -91.49 -64.71 98.68
C LEU A 34 -91.33 -65.13 97.21
N ASN A 35 -92.30 -65.86 96.65
CA ASN A 35 -92.30 -66.22 95.23
C ASN A 35 -92.35 -64.99 94.32
N ALA A 36 -93.12 -63.96 94.66
CA ALA A 36 -93.14 -62.71 93.92
C ALA A 36 -91.77 -62.02 93.92
N THR A 37 -91.09 -61.98 95.07
CA THR A 37 -89.70 -61.47 95.16
C THR A 37 -88.74 -62.32 94.31
N ASN A 38 -88.80 -63.65 94.41
CA ASN A 38 -87.94 -64.55 93.62
C ASN A 38 -88.15 -64.37 92.11
N ASN A 39 -89.40 -64.19 91.68
CA ASN A 39 -89.72 -63.90 90.28
C ASN A 39 -89.14 -62.56 89.82
N ALA A 40 -89.22 -61.51 90.65
CA ALA A 40 -88.61 -60.22 90.34
C ALA A 40 -87.07 -60.30 90.25
N VAL A 41 -86.43 -61.04 91.15
CA VAL A 41 -84.97 -61.30 91.12
C VAL A 41 -84.58 -62.10 89.87
N ASN A 42 -85.34 -63.13 89.52
CA ASN A 42 -85.11 -63.91 88.29
C ASN A 42 -85.28 -63.05 87.03
N ALA A 43 -86.29 -62.17 86.99
CA ALA A 43 -86.48 -61.23 85.90
C ALA A 43 -85.31 -60.24 85.78
N LEU A 44 -84.83 -59.70 86.91
CA LEU A 44 -83.67 -58.81 86.95
C LEU A 44 -82.40 -59.53 86.49
N SER A 45 -82.17 -60.77 86.94
CA SER A 45 -81.04 -61.61 86.52
C SER A 45 -81.07 -61.87 85.02
N THR A 46 -82.24 -62.21 84.48
CA THR A 46 -82.43 -62.46 83.04
C THR A 46 -82.18 -61.19 82.22
N SER A 47 -82.72 -60.05 82.66
CA SER A 47 -82.50 -58.74 82.02
C SER A 47 -81.02 -58.35 82.03
N THR A 48 -80.34 -58.52 83.18
CA THR A 48 -78.91 -58.24 83.31
C THR A 48 -78.08 -59.11 82.38
N ALA A 49 -78.35 -60.43 82.33
CA ALA A 49 -77.66 -61.34 81.43
C ALA A 49 -77.85 -60.96 79.96
N SER A 50 -79.07 -60.57 79.58
CA SER A 50 -79.41 -60.15 78.22
C SER A 50 -78.71 -58.84 77.82
N ASN A 51 -78.63 -57.87 78.74
CA ASN A 51 -77.91 -56.62 78.54
C ASN A 51 -76.41 -56.86 78.40
N VAL A 52 -75.82 -57.71 79.24
CA VAL A 52 -74.39 -58.08 79.16
C VAL A 52 -74.10 -58.78 77.83
N ALA A 53 -74.96 -59.71 77.40
CA ALA A 53 -74.81 -60.37 76.11
C ALA A 53 -74.85 -59.37 74.94
N SER A 54 -75.82 -58.44 74.94
CA SER A 54 -75.94 -57.40 73.91
C SER A 54 -74.75 -56.44 73.91
N LEU A 55 -74.23 -56.08 75.08
CA LEU A 55 -73.03 -55.25 75.18
C LEU A 55 -71.80 -55.99 74.64
N SER A 56 -71.67 -57.29 74.91
CA SER A 56 -70.57 -58.11 74.41
C SER A 56 -70.58 -58.22 72.88
N THR A 57 -71.75 -58.37 72.26
CA THR A 57 -71.88 -58.40 70.79
C THR A 57 -71.59 -57.04 70.18
N GLY A 58 -72.02 -55.95 70.83
CA GLY A 58 -71.69 -54.58 70.44
C GLY A 58 -70.19 -54.29 70.48
N ILE A 59 -69.50 -54.66 71.57
CA ILE A 59 -68.04 -54.52 71.72
C ILE A 59 -67.30 -55.34 70.66
N ASN A 60 -67.71 -56.58 70.41
CA ASN A 60 -67.08 -57.42 69.37
C ASN A 60 -67.24 -56.81 67.97
N SER A 61 -68.42 -56.26 67.66
CA SER A 61 -68.67 -55.59 66.37
C SER A 61 -67.84 -54.31 66.21
N LEU A 62 -67.67 -53.55 67.30
CA LEU A 62 -66.80 -52.38 67.29
C LEU A 62 -65.33 -52.77 67.12
N SER A 63 -64.88 -53.85 67.77
CA SER A 63 -63.52 -54.39 67.63
C SER A 63 -63.22 -54.83 66.19
N THR A 64 -64.15 -55.52 65.53
CA THR A 64 -63.99 -55.92 64.12
C THR A 64 -64.01 -54.71 63.19
N GLY A 65 -64.91 -53.76 63.39
CA GLY A 65 -64.97 -52.50 62.63
C GLY A 65 -63.71 -51.64 62.78
N LEU A 66 -63.17 -51.55 63.99
CA LEU A 66 -61.91 -50.84 64.25
C LEU A 66 -60.71 -51.55 63.61
N SER A 67 -60.66 -52.88 63.66
CA SER A 67 -59.61 -53.67 63.00
C SER A 67 -59.62 -53.50 61.47
N ALA A 68 -60.81 -53.52 60.87
CA ALA A 68 -60.97 -53.25 59.43
C ALA A 68 -60.54 -51.82 59.07
N THR A 69 -60.94 -50.82 59.88
CA THR A 69 -60.53 -49.42 59.68
C THR A 69 -59.00 -49.27 59.76
N ASN A 70 -58.37 -49.88 60.76
CA ASN A 70 -56.91 -49.86 60.93
C ASN A 70 -56.19 -50.50 59.73
N SER A 71 -56.71 -51.63 59.23
CA SER A 71 -56.15 -52.32 58.05
C SER A 71 -56.28 -51.50 56.77
N ASN A 72 -57.42 -50.81 56.59
CA ASN A 72 -57.63 -49.92 55.45
C ASN A 72 -56.69 -48.71 55.49
N VAL A 73 -56.48 -48.11 56.67
CA VAL A 73 -55.53 -46.99 56.85
C VAL A 73 -54.10 -47.43 56.56
N ALA A 74 -53.68 -48.60 57.05
CA ALA A 74 -52.35 -49.15 56.78
C ALA A 74 -52.14 -49.43 55.28
N SER A 75 -53.16 -49.98 54.61
CA SER A 75 -53.14 -50.24 53.17
C SER A 75 -53.06 -48.94 52.37
N LEU A 76 -53.84 -47.92 52.74
CA LEU A 76 -53.81 -46.61 52.08
C LEU A 76 -52.46 -45.91 52.27
N SER A 77 -51.87 -46.00 53.47
CA SER A 77 -50.54 -45.46 53.75
C SER A 77 -49.45 -46.13 52.89
N THR A 78 -49.52 -47.44 52.74
CA THR A 78 -48.60 -48.23 51.90
C THR A 78 -48.76 -47.89 50.42
N SER A 79 -49.99 -47.81 49.93
CA SER A 79 -50.27 -47.43 48.54
C SER A 79 -49.81 -46.00 48.23
N THR A 80 -50.08 -45.06 49.15
CA THR A 80 -49.68 -43.65 49.00
C THR A 80 -48.16 -43.51 48.98
N SER A 81 -47.44 -44.15 49.90
CA SER A 81 -45.98 -44.12 49.93
C SER A 81 -45.36 -44.75 48.68
N THR A 82 -45.92 -45.86 48.20
CA THR A 82 -45.49 -46.51 46.95
C THR A 82 -45.71 -45.61 45.74
N ALA A 83 -46.87 -44.93 45.66
CA ALA A 83 -47.18 -43.98 44.60
C ALA A 83 -46.23 -42.78 44.62
N ILE A 84 -45.97 -42.19 45.79
CA ILE A 84 -45.02 -41.09 45.96
C ILE A 84 -43.61 -41.51 45.55
N ASN A 85 -43.16 -42.69 45.98
CA ASN A 85 -41.83 -43.19 45.61
C ASN A 85 -41.71 -43.40 44.09
N SER A 86 -42.76 -43.95 43.47
CA SER A 86 -42.81 -44.14 42.01
C SER A 86 -42.76 -42.79 41.28
N LEU A 87 -43.53 -41.79 41.73
CA LEU A 87 -43.48 -40.43 41.19
C LEU A 87 -42.09 -39.81 41.36
N SER A 88 -41.46 -39.98 42.52
CA SER A 88 -40.10 -39.47 42.79
C SER A 88 -39.07 -40.07 41.83
N THR A 89 -39.12 -41.40 41.62
CA THR A 89 -38.24 -42.07 40.66
C THR A 89 -38.49 -41.62 39.22
N GLY A 90 -39.76 -41.49 38.80
CA GLY A 90 -40.12 -40.99 37.47
C GLY A 90 -39.70 -39.55 37.23
N LEU A 91 -39.85 -38.69 38.24
CA LEU A 91 -39.39 -37.30 38.18
C LEU A 91 -37.86 -37.21 38.10
N SER A 92 -37.14 -38.03 38.87
CA SER A 92 -35.67 -38.11 38.82
C SER A 92 -35.15 -38.57 37.45
N ALA A 93 -35.80 -39.58 36.85
CA ALA A 93 -35.48 -40.03 35.49
C ALA A 93 -35.77 -38.93 34.45
N THR A 94 -36.89 -38.24 34.58
CA THR A 94 -37.25 -37.11 33.70
C THR A 94 -36.21 -35.99 33.80
N ASN A 95 -35.80 -35.61 35.02
CA ASN A 95 -34.77 -34.59 35.23
C ASN A 95 -33.42 -35.00 34.63
N SER A 96 -33.04 -36.28 34.77
CA SER A 96 -31.79 -36.81 34.18
C SER A 96 -31.83 -36.79 32.65
N ASN A 97 -32.97 -37.11 32.04
CA ASN A 97 -33.16 -37.04 30.59
C ASN A 97 -33.11 -35.60 30.08
N VAL A 98 -33.74 -34.65 30.79
CA VAL A 98 -33.68 -33.22 30.45
C VAL A 98 -32.25 -32.68 30.53
N ASN A 99 -31.50 -33.04 31.58
CA ASN A 99 -30.08 -32.67 31.68
C ASN A 99 -29.25 -33.25 30.53
N SER A 100 -29.44 -34.54 30.21
CA SER A 100 -28.73 -35.20 29.12
C SER A 100 -29.04 -34.56 27.76
N LEU A 101 -30.30 -34.20 27.52
CA LEU A 101 -30.73 -33.50 26.30
C LEU A 101 -30.15 -32.09 26.24
N SER A 102 -30.13 -31.36 27.36
CA SER A 102 -29.52 -30.03 27.46
C SER A 102 -28.03 -30.06 27.11
N THR A 103 -27.28 -30.98 27.71
CA THR A 103 -25.85 -31.18 27.40
C THR A 103 -25.63 -31.57 25.94
N SER A 104 -26.41 -32.51 25.42
CA SER A 104 -26.30 -32.95 24.01
C SER A 104 -26.62 -31.81 23.03
N THR A 105 -27.62 -31.00 23.34
CA THR A 105 -27.98 -29.84 22.52
C THR A 105 -26.90 -28.77 22.56
N SER A 106 -26.38 -28.44 23.74
CA SER A 106 -25.30 -27.45 23.91
C SER A 106 -24.01 -27.87 23.18
N THR A 107 -23.61 -29.14 23.31
CA THR A 107 -22.44 -29.69 22.61
C THR A 107 -22.64 -29.75 21.10
N GLY A 108 -23.84 -30.11 20.63
CA GLY A 108 -24.22 -30.06 19.21
C GLY A 108 -24.13 -28.65 18.63
N ILE A 109 -24.68 -27.64 19.33
CA ILE A 109 -24.61 -26.23 18.94
C ILE A 109 -23.14 -25.75 18.92
N GLY A 110 -22.34 -26.11 19.91
CA GLY A 110 -20.91 -25.76 19.95
C GLY A 110 -20.09 -26.38 18.81
N SER A 111 -20.42 -27.62 18.43
CA SER A 111 -19.79 -28.29 17.27
C SER A 111 -20.20 -27.62 15.96
N LEU A 112 -21.47 -27.19 15.85
CA LEU A 112 -21.97 -26.51 14.67
C LEU A 112 -21.37 -25.09 14.53
N SER A 113 -21.19 -24.36 15.62
CA SER A 113 -20.59 -23.03 15.62
C SER A 113 -19.11 -23.07 15.22
N THR A 114 -18.35 -24.05 15.72
CA THR A 114 -16.96 -24.28 15.34
C THR A 114 -16.83 -24.71 13.87
N GLY A 115 -17.71 -25.60 13.39
CA GLY A 115 -17.79 -25.98 11.97
C GLY A 115 -18.12 -24.81 11.04
N LEU A 116 -19.07 -23.95 11.44
CA LEU A 116 -19.41 -22.75 10.69
C LEU A 116 -18.27 -21.73 10.66
N SER A 117 -17.59 -21.52 11.79
CA SER A 117 -16.41 -20.65 11.87
C SER A 117 -15.30 -21.11 10.93
N THR A 118 -15.00 -22.41 10.91
CA THR A 118 -14.03 -23.02 9.99
C THR A 118 -14.43 -22.81 8.53
N THR A 119 -15.71 -23.01 8.21
CA THR A 119 -16.24 -22.77 6.86
C THR A 119 -16.05 -21.30 6.45
N ASN A 120 -16.34 -20.36 7.34
CA ASN A 120 -16.18 -18.93 7.08
C ASN A 120 -14.70 -18.55 6.83
N SER A 121 -13.77 -19.12 7.60
CA SER A 121 -12.33 -18.93 7.38
C SER A 121 -11.85 -19.49 6.04
N ASN A 122 -12.39 -20.64 5.62
CA ASN A 122 -12.08 -21.23 4.31
C ASN A 122 -12.61 -20.34 3.17
N VAL A 123 -13.85 -19.82 3.30
CA VAL A 123 -14.44 -18.89 2.32
C VAL A 123 -13.62 -17.59 2.23
N ALA A 124 -13.19 -17.02 3.36
CA ALA A 124 -12.33 -15.84 3.37
C ALA A 124 -11.00 -16.08 2.65
N SER A 125 -10.35 -17.22 2.93
CA SER A 125 -9.09 -17.61 2.29
C SER A 125 -9.26 -17.80 0.78
N LEU A 126 -10.36 -18.42 0.36
CA LEU A 126 -10.69 -18.58 -1.06
C LEU A 126 -10.92 -17.22 -1.74
N SER A 127 -11.62 -16.30 -1.08
CA SER A 127 -11.85 -14.93 -1.59
C SER A 127 -10.53 -14.18 -1.84
N SER A 128 -9.58 -14.27 -0.90
CA SER A 128 -8.22 -13.74 -1.08
C SER A 128 -7.50 -14.42 -2.25
N GLY A 129 -7.61 -15.74 -2.38
CA GLY A 129 -7.05 -16.50 -3.51
C GLY A 129 -7.59 -16.03 -4.86
N VAL A 130 -8.92 -15.86 -4.98
CA VAL A 130 -9.57 -15.33 -6.19
C VAL A 130 -9.11 -13.91 -6.50
N SER A 131 -8.96 -13.05 -5.48
CA SER A 131 -8.43 -11.70 -5.65
C SER A 131 -7.01 -11.71 -6.22
N ASN A 132 -6.13 -12.57 -5.68
CA ASN A 132 -4.77 -12.73 -6.17
C ASN A 132 -4.72 -13.23 -7.63
N ILE A 133 -5.59 -14.19 -7.98
CA ILE A 133 -5.73 -14.66 -9.37
C ILE A 133 -6.18 -13.51 -10.27
N SER A 134 -7.16 -12.71 -9.86
CA SER A 134 -7.63 -11.55 -10.61
C SER A 134 -6.51 -10.54 -10.84
N SER A 135 -5.72 -10.21 -9.81
CA SER A 135 -4.55 -9.33 -9.97
C SER A 135 -3.51 -9.91 -10.91
N THR A 136 -3.26 -11.21 -10.85
CA THR A 136 -2.33 -11.91 -11.74
C THR A 136 -2.81 -11.89 -13.19
N LEU A 137 -4.10 -12.14 -13.42
CA LEU A 137 -4.72 -12.08 -14.74
C LEU A 137 -4.67 -10.67 -15.33
N ASN A 138 -4.88 -9.64 -14.50
CA ASN A 138 -4.73 -8.24 -14.94
C ASN A 138 -3.29 -7.93 -15.37
N GLN A 139 -2.29 -8.35 -14.59
CA GLN A 139 -0.87 -8.18 -14.96
C GLN A 139 -0.51 -8.94 -16.25
N LEU A 140 -1.01 -10.17 -16.39
CA LEU A 140 -0.82 -10.96 -17.59
C LEU A 140 -1.47 -10.30 -18.81
N SER A 141 -2.69 -9.78 -18.66
CA SER A 141 -3.40 -9.02 -19.69
C SER A 141 -2.60 -7.81 -20.16
N THR A 142 -2.08 -7.01 -19.23
CA THR A 142 -1.18 -5.89 -19.55
C THR A 142 0.07 -6.36 -20.31
N THR A 143 0.69 -7.46 -19.87
CA THR A 143 1.89 -8.01 -20.52
C THR A 143 1.60 -8.50 -21.95
N ILE A 144 0.50 -9.22 -22.15
CA ILE A 144 0.07 -9.70 -23.46
C ILE A 144 -0.22 -8.52 -24.38
N ASN A 145 -0.97 -7.51 -23.92
CA ASN A 145 -1.27 -6.32 -24.71
C ASN A 145 0.01 -5.61 -25.15
N ASN A 146 0.98 -5.44 -24.25
CA ASN A 146 2.28 -4.85 -24.60
C ASN A 146 3.03 -5.67 -25.67
N ASN A 147 2.99 -7.00 -25.59
CA ASN A 147 3.65 -7.87 -26.56
C ASN A 147 2.94 -7.93 -27.92
N THR A 148 1.61 -7.94 -27.96
CA THR A 148 0.84 -7.89 -29.20
C THR A 148 1.15 -6.60 -29.97
N THR A 149 1.18 -5.45 -29.28
CA THR A 149 1.57 -4.17 -29.89
C THR A 149 2.99 -4.21 -30.49
N ARG A 150 3.91 -5.00 -29.91
CA ARG A 150 5.26 -5.20 -30.47
C ARG A 150 5.26 -6.08 -31.72
N LEU A 151 4.34 -7.05 -31.84
CA LEU A 151 4.31 -8.02 -32.94
C LEU A 151 3.63 -7.49 -34.21
N GLU A 152 2.60 -6.65 -34.09
CA GLU A 152 1.94 -6.03 -35.25
C GLU A 152 2.84 -5.01 -35.98
N ASN A 153 3.92 -4.54 -35.34
CA ASN A 153 4.93 -3.64 -35.91
C ASN A 153 6.08 -4.39 -36.61
N ASN A 154 5.77 -5.31 -37.54
CA ASN A 154 6.75 -6.18 -38.20
C ASN A 154 7.73 -5.49 -39.19
N ASN A 155 7.78 -4.15 -39.23
CA ASN A 155 8.73 -3.40 -40.06
C ASN A 155 9.63 -2.42 -39.29
N GLY A 156 9.50 -2.29 -37.97
CA GLY A 156 10.38 -1.43 -37.17
C GLY A 156 10.20 -1.59 -35.66
N VAL A 157 11.32 -1.72 -34.94
CA VAL A 157 11.33 -1.86 -33.48
C VAL A 157 11.09 -0.49 -32.83
N ALA A 158 9.87 -0.21 -32.34
CA ALA A 158 9.61 0.98 -31.52
C ALA A 158 9.96 0.72 -30.05
N ALA A 159 10.81 1.57 -29.48
CA ALA A 159 11.43 1.35 -28.16
C ALA A 159 10.62 1.86 -26.96
N ASP A 160 9.52 2.60 -27.16
CA ASP A 160 8.65 3.04 -26.06
C ASP A 160 7.21 3.23 -26.55
N MET A 161 6.30 2.38 -26.05
CA MET A 161 4.87 2.38 -26.39
C MET A 161 4.01 2.19 -25.13
N ASN A 162 4.12 3.09 -24.16
CA ASN A 162 3.27 3.08 -22.95
C ASN A 162 1.78 3.46 -23.18
N GLY A 163 1.30 3.50 -24.43
CA GLY A 163 -0.10 3.82 -24.75
C GLY A 163 -1.01 2.59 -24.67
N THR A 164 -2.01 2.62 -23.81
CA THR A 164 -3.03 1.56 -23.68
C THR A 164 -4.28 1.93 -24.50
N GLY A 165 -4.57 1.21 -25.59
CA GLY A 165 -5.82 1.37 -26.36
C GLY A 165 -5.67 2.05 -27.72
N THR A 166 -6.67 2.82 -28.15
CA THR A 166 -6.70 3.53 -29.46
C THR A 166 -5.70 4.68 -29.55
N ASP A 167 -5.08 5.08 -28.43
CA ASP A 167 -3.94 6.01 -28.33
C ASP A 167 -2.59 5.27 -28.47
N ALA A 168 -2.56 4.14 -29.17
CA ALA A 168 -1.32 3.43 -29.47
C ALA A 168 -0.40 4.39 -30.24
N PRO A 169 0.83 4.66 -29.75
CA PRO A 169 1.77 5.52 -30.44
C PRO A 169 2.05 4.98 -31.83
N LYS A 170 1.53 5.66 -32.85
CA LYS A 170 1.74 5.30 -34.25
C LYS A 170 3.15 5.68 -34.65
N VAL A 171 4.06 4.71 -34.60
CA VAL A 171 5.34 4.81 -35.28
C VAL A 171 5.20 4.30 -36.71
N THR A 172 5.94 4.88 -37.64
CA THR A 172 6.02 4.36 -39.02
C THR A 172 7.50 4.28 -39.39
N ALA A 173 8.01 3.06 -39.46
CA ALA A 173 9.34 2.75 -39.94
C ALA A 173 9.23 1.85 -41.19
N GLY A 174 9.91 2.26 -42.25
CA GLY A 174 10.19 1.47 -43.44
C GLY A 174 11.26 0.41 -43.19
N SER A 175 11.66 -0.30 -44.23
CA SER A 175 12.54 -1.47 -44.11
C SER A 175 13.88 -1.13 -43.44
N ASN A 176 14.26 -1.96 -42.46
CA ASN A 176 15.50 -1.85 -41.69
C ASN A 176 15.69 -0.49 -40.98
N SER A 177 14.60 0.20 -40.64
CA SER A 177 14.63 1.46 -39.90
C SER A 177 14.09 1.30 -38.48
N VAL A 178 14.46 2.23 -37.60
CA VAL A 178 14.00 2.31 -36.20
C VAL A 178 13.36 3.67 -35.99
N ALA A 179 12.07 3.72 -35.66
CA ALA A 179 11.40 4.94 -35.21
C ALA A 179 11.26 4.93 -33.69
N ILE A 180 11.87 5.91 -33.00
CA ILE A 180 11.94 5.99 -31.54
C ILE A 180 11.00 7.08 -31.04
N GLY A 181 10.07 6.70 -30.16
CA GLY A 181 9.10 7.59 -29.53
C GLY A 181 7.77 7.70 -30.29
N ALA A 182 6.71 8.05 -29.56
CA ALA A 182 5.36 8.21 -30.09
C ALA A 182 5.29 9.18 -31.28
N ASN A 183 4.51 8.85 -32.31
CA ASN A 183 4.34 9.69 -33.51
C ASN A 183 5.62 9.97 -34.31
N SER A 184 6.69 9.21 -34.08
CA SER A 184 7.89 9.28 -34.91
C SER A 184 7.68 8.58 -36.26
N THR A 185 8.26 9.14 -37.31
CA THR A 185 8.24 8.56 -38.66
C THR A 185 9.62 8.72 -39.28
N ASP A 186 10.07 7.74 -40.05
CA ASP A 186 11.29 7.87 -40.85
C ASP A 186 11.08 8.60 -42.18
N GLY A 187 9.85 9.03 -42.45
CA GLY A 187 9.48 9.70 -43.70
C GLY A 187 9.66 8.79 -44.93
N GLY A 188 9.61 7.47 -44.76
CA GLY A 188 9.79 6.49 -45.83
C GLY A 188 11.25 6.18 -46.18
N ARG A 189 12.22 6.66 -45.38
CA ARG A 189 13.65 6.35 -45.55
C ARG A 189 13.98 4.97 -44.99
N GLN A 190 14.85 4.24 -45.68
CA GLN A 190 15.33 2.91 -45.23
C GLN A 190 16.68 3.05 -44.52
N ASN A 191 17.00 2.11 -43.61
CA ASN A 191 18.26 2.07 -42.85
C ASN A 191 18.53 3.30 -41.96
N VAL A 192 17.49 3.87 -41.33
CA VAL A 192 17.65 5.06 -40.48
C VAL A 192 17.10 4.84 -39.08
N VAL A 193 17.64 5.61 -38.12
CA VAL A 193 17.01 5.81 -36.81
C VAL A 193 16.35 7.18 -36.81
N SER A 194 15.01 7.22 -36.74
CA SER A 194 14.25 8.48 -36.60
C SER A 194 13.77 8.64 -35.17
N VAL A 195 14.01 9.80 -34.56
CA VAL A 195 13.55 10.12 -33.19
C VAL A 195 12.35 11.07 -33.17
N GLY A 196 11.75 11.36 -34.33
CA GLY A 196 10.68 12.35 -34.46
C GLY A 196 9.99 12.32 -35.82
N SER A 197 9.36 13.42 -36.17
CA SER A 197 8.74 13.69 -37.47
C SER A 197 9.06 15.11 -37.92
N ASP A 198 8.66 15.46 -39.15
CA ASP A 198 8.81 16.81 -39.68
C ASP A 198 8.02 17.86 -38.89
N THR A 199 6.97 17.44 -38.19
CA THR A 199 6.14 18.30 -37.33
C THR A 199 6.50 18.22 -35.85
N GLN A 200 7.27 17.20 -35.44
CA GLN A 200 7.66 16.97 -34.06
C GLN A 200 9.09 16.40 -34.00
N GLN A 201 10.09 17.29 -33.95
CA GLN A 201 11.45 16.87 -33.66
C GLN A 201 11.64 16.60 -32.16
N ARG A 202 12.67 15.82 -31.83
CA ARG A 202 13.11 15.59 -30.46
C ARG A 202 14.59 15.93 -30.34
N GLN A 203 14.96 16.50 -29.19
CA GLN A 203 16.37 16.69 -28.86
C GLN A 203 16.99 15.34 -28.51
N ILE A 204 18.20 15.10 -29.01
CA ILE A 204 19.05 14.01 -28.55
C ILE A 204 20.02 14.60 -27.53
N ILE A 205 19.79 14.33 -26.25
CA ILE A 205 20.59 14.86 -25.14
C ILE A 205 21.54 13.80 -24.58
N ASN A 206 22.54 14.22 -23.80
CA ASN A 206 23.57 13.35 -23.22
C ASN A 206 24.46 12.64 -24.26
N VAL A 207 24.66 13.27 -25.42
CA VAL A 207 25.60 12.80 -26.45
C VAL A 207 27.01 13.14 -26.03
N ALA A 208 27.77 12.13 -25.59
CA ALA A 208 29.21 12.26 -25.35
C ALA A 208 29.95 12.68 -26.64
N PRO A 209 31.11 13.34 -26.55
CA PRO A 209 31.90 13.68 -27.74
C PRO A 209 32.20 12.45 -28.59
N GLY A 210 31.91 12.52 -29.90
CA GLY A 210 32.22 11.46 -30.83
C GLY A 210 33.74 11.25 -30.96
N THR A 211 34.17 9.99 -30.98
CA THR A 211 35.59 9.59 -31.08
C THR A 211 35.90 8.85 -32.38
N GLN A 212 34.88 8.29 -33.03
CA GLN A 212 34.96 7.62 -34.32
C GLN A 212 34.27 8.43 -35.42
N GLY A 213 34.63 8.18 -36.68
CA GLY A 213 34.10 8.92 -37.83
C GLY A 213 32.59 8.76 -38.08
N THR A 214 31.95 7.77 -37.46
CA THR A 214 30.50 7.51 -37.55
C THR A 214 29.72 7.92 -36.30
N ASP A 215 30.40 8.46 -35.28
CA ASP A 215 29.74 8.92 -34.07
C ASP A 215 29.00 10.24 -34.33
N ALA A 216 27.92 10.48 -33.57
CA ALA A 216 27.25 11.78 -33.60
C ALA A 216 28.17 12.86 -33.00
N VAL A 217 28.31 13.98 -33.71
CA VAL A 217 29.03 15.17 -33.20
C VAL A 217 28.10 15.93 -32.26
N ASN A 218 28.57 16.23 -31.05
CA ASN A 218 27.81 17.04 -30.12
C ASN A 218 28.08 18.55 -30.28
N VAL A 219 27.24 19.38 -29.66
CA VAL A 219 27.34 20.85 -29.79
C VAL A 219 28.68 21.39 -29.29
N ASN A 220 29.28 20.79 -28.25
CA ASN A 220 30.59 21.21 -27.74
C ASN A 220 31.70 21.03 -28.79
N GLN A 221 31.70 19.91 -29.52
CA GLN A 221 32.65 19.67 -30.61
C GLN A 221 32.45 20.65 -31.77
N LEU A 222 31.19 20.97 -32.12
CA LEU A 222 30.90 21.97 -33.17
C LEU A 222 31.32 23.38 -32.73
N THR A 223 31.05 23.76 -31.48
CA THR A 223 31.49 25.03 -30.91
C THR A 223 33.02 25.13 -30.92
N GLN A 224 33.74 24.04 -30.59
CA GLN A 224 35.20 24.01 -30.66
C GLN A 224 35.72 24.26 -32.10
N VAL A 225 35.07 23.66 -33.11
CA VAL A 225 35.39 23.92 -34.52
C VAL A 225 35.10 25.38 -34.88
N GLN A 226 33.93 25.90 -34.49
CA GLN A 226 33.54 27.29 -34.73
C GLN A 226 34.56 28.26 -34.12
N THR A 227 34.97 28.03 -32.87
CA THR A 227 36.01 28.83 -32.19
C THR A 227 37.33 28.76 -32.93
N THR A 228 37.78 27.55 -33.30
CA THR A 228 39.04 27.35 -34.05
C THR A 228 39.03 28.11 -35.38
N LEU A 229 37.91 28.05 -36.11
CA LEU A 229 37.75 28.76 -37.38
C LEU A 229 37.71 30.28 -37.19
N SER A 230 36.98 30.78 -36.19
CA SER A 230 36.96 32.21 -35.87
C SER A 230 38.34 32.73 -35.48
N THR A 231 39.11 31.98 -34.70
CA THR A 231 40.49 32.34 -34.36
C THR A 231 41.39 32.36 -35.61
N ALA A 232 41.31 31.34 -36.47
CA ALA A 232 42.08 31.29 -37.70
C ALA A 232 41.77 32.48 -38.64
N LEU A 233 40.50 32.79 -38.84
CA LEU A 233 40.05 33.94 -39.65
C LEU A 233 40.52 35.28 -39.05
N SER A 234 40.45 35.43 -37.72
CA SER A 234 40.96 36.63 -37.04
C SER A 234 42.47 36.78 -37.22
N GLY A 235 43.22 35.66 -37.15
CA GLY A 235 44.66 35.65 -37.38
C GLY A 235 45.04 36.03 -38.81
N GLN A 236 44.31 35.52 -39.81
CA GLN A 236 44.48 35.95 -41.20
C GLN A 236 44.18 37.45 -41.37
N GLN A 237 43.13 37.96 -40.72
CA GLN A 237 42.81 39.40 -40.77
C GLN A 237 43.94 40.25 -40.19
N THR A 238 44.54 39.82 -39.07
CA THR A 238 45.71 40.52 -38.49
C THR A 238 46.90 40.50 -39.45
N GLN A 239 47.22 39.35 -40.05
CA GLN A 239 48.31 39.25 -41.02
C GLN A 239 48.10 40.17 -42.24
N ILE A 240 46.87 40.24 -42.76
CA ILE A 240 46.50 41.15 -43.85
C ILE A 240 46.71 42.62 -43.43
N ASN A 241 46.27 42.99 -42.22
CA ASN A 241 46.44 44.35 -41.70
C ASN A 241 47.93 44.71 -41.55
N THR A 242 48.75 43.80 -41.01
CA THR A 242 50.20 44.00 -40.89
C THR A 242 50.88 44.14 -42.24
N LEU A 243 50.53 43.29 -43.21
CA LEU A 243 51.03 43.40 -44.57
C LEU A 243 50.62 44.75 -45.20
N GLY A 244 49.38 45.19 -44.98
CA GLY A 244 48.91 46.50 -45.39
C GLY A 244 49.76 47.65 -44.85
N SER A 245 50.08 47.64 -43.54
CA SER A 245 50.95 48.65 -42.93
C SER A 245 52.40 48.59 -43.43
N GLN A 246 52.96 47.38 -43.60
CA GLN A 246 54.31 47.21 -44.15
C GLN A 246 54.41 47.70 -45.60
N LEU A 247 53.37 47.46 -46.41
CA LEU A 247 53.29 47.97 -47.78
C LEU A 247 53.23 49.50 -47.79
N GLN A 248 52.40 50.12 -46.95
CA GLN A 248 52.36 51.59 -46.81
C GLN A 248 53.70 52.17 -46.39
N GLN A 249 54.38 51.52 -45.44
CA GLN A 249 55.72 51.94 -45.00
C GLN A 249 56.74 51.79 -46.12
N THR A 250 56.70 50.69 -46.87
CA THR A 250 57.60 50.45 -48.01
C THR A 250 57.37 51.47 -49.13
N ASP A 251 56.12 51.74 -49.45
CA ASP A 251 55.70 52.73 -50.43
C ASP A 251 56.12 54.16 -50.00
N GLN A 252 55.98 54.49 -48.72
CA GLN A 252 56.54 55.73 -48.17
C GLN A 252 58.06 55.78 -48.27
N MET A 253 58.76 54.72 -47.86
CA MET A 253 60.21 54.64 -47.94
C MET A 253 60.72 54.78 -49.38
N ALA A 254 60.01 54.16 -50.35
CA ALA A 254 60.32 54.27 -51.76
C ALA A 254 60.13 55.69 -52.29
N ARG A 255 59.01 56.36 -51.95
CA ARG A 255 58.78 57.78 -52.30
C ARG A 255 59.85 58.69 -51.70
N GLN A 256 60.21 58.49 -50.43
CA GLN A 256 61.29 59.23 -49.77
C GLN A 256 62.64 58.99 -50.48
N GLY A 257 62.95 57.75 -50.85
CA GLY A 257 64.15 57.41 -51.63
C GLY A 257 64.19 58.13 -52.98
N ILE A 258 63.08 58.16 -53.72
CA ILE A 258 62.97 58.87 -55.01
C ILE A 258 63.14 60.38 -54.81
N ALA A 259 62.51 60.98 -53.79
CA ALA A 259 62.67 62.40 -53.50
C ALA A 259 64.13 62.76 -53.18
N ALA A 260 64.80 61.95 -52.35
CA ALA A 260 66.22 62.13 -52.01
C ALA A 260 67.14 61.95 -53.23
N ALA A 261 66.89 60.95 -54.07
CA ALA A 261 67.66 60.71 -55.30
C ALA A 261 67.44 61.82 -56.35
N THR A 262 66.22 62.31 -56.50
CA THR A 262 65.91 63.43 -57.42
C THR A 262 66.62 64.70 -56.96
N ALA A 263 66.66 64.96 -55.65
CA ALA A 263 67.42 66.08 -55.09
C ALA A 263 68.92 65.99 -55.43
N LEU A 264 69.51 64.78 -55.45
CA LEU A 264 70.90 64.57 -55.86
C LEU A 264 71.15 64.94 -57.34
N THR A 265 70.19 64.68 -58.22
CA THR A 265 70.35 64.97 -59.67
C THR A 265 70.27 66.45 -60.01
N MET A 266 69.61 67.26 -59.17
CA MET A 266 69.41 68.70 -59.41
C MET A 266 70.55 69.56 -58.86
N MET A 267 71.62 68.93 -58.35
CA MET A 267 72.77 69.65 -57.83
C MET A 267 73.66 70.20 -58.96
N PRO A 268 73.95 71.52 -58.96
CA PRO A 268 74.88 72.12 -59.90
C PRO A 268 76.27 71.48 -59.81
N GLN A 269 76.93 71.32 -60.96
CA GLN A 269 78.29 70.83 -61.03
C GLN A 269 79.32 71.96 -60.99
N VAL A 270 80.56 71.65 -60.60
CA VAL A 270 81.67 72.61 -60.58
C VAL A 270 81.86 73.26 -61.96
N GLU A 271 82.01 74.58 -61.97
CA GLU A 271 82.20 75.38 -63.18
C GLU A 271 83.66 75.35 -63.67
N PRO A 272 83.90 75.51 -64.99
CA PRO A 272 85.25 75.56 -65.56
C PRO A 272 86.12 76.64 -64.89
N GLY A 273 87.32 76.25 -64.44
CA GLY A 273 88.26 77.15 -63.74
C GLY A 273 88.10 77.20 -62.22
N LYS A 274 87.17 76.44 -61.63
CA LYS A 274 87.06 76.23 -60.17
C LYS A 274 87.39 74.77 -59.82
N THR A 275 88.04 74.54 -58.67
CA THR A 275 88.51 73.19 -58.28
C THR A 275 87.42 72.34 -57.60
N ILE A 276 86.57 72.96 -56.77
CA ILE A 276 85.53 72.28 -55.96
C ILE A 276 84.26 73.14 -55.94
N ASN A 277 83.09 72.49 -56.01
CA ASN A 277 81.78 73.10 -55.77
C ASN A 277 81.00 72.30 -54.72
N PHE A 278 80.36 72.99 -53.80
CA PHE A 278 79.40 72.42 -52.85
C PHE A 278 77.99 72.85 -53.25
N ALA A 279 77.08 71.90 -53.33
CA ALA A 279 75.71 72.14 -53.74
C ALA A 279 74.71 71.53 -52.77
N VAL A 280 73.55 72.17 -52.68
CA VAL A 280 72.37 71.66 -52.00
C VAL A 280 71.26 71.53 -53.03
N GLY A 281 70.72 70.33 -53.17
CA GLY A 281 69.54 70.05 -53.99
C GLY A 281 68.33 69.81 -53.09
N VAL A 282 67.15 70.22 -53.53
CA VAL A 282 65.88 69.88 -52.88
C VAL A 282 64.91 69.38 -53.94
N ALA A 283 64.11 68.39 -53.60
CA ALA A 283 63.09 67.85 -54.49
C ALA A 283 61.86 67.40 -53.71
N ARG A 284 60.73 67.30 -54.40
CA ARG A 284 59.48 66.80 -53.84
C ARG A 284 58.89 65.77 -54.80
N PHE A 285 58.52 64.60 -54.28
CA PHE A 285 57.91 63.52 -55.07
C PHE A 285 56.73 62.92 -54.31
N ALA A 286 55.55 62.95 -54.95
CA ALA A 286 54.32 62.36 -54.42
C ALA A 286 54.05 62.64 -52.93
N GLY A 287 54.24 63.91 -52.50
CA GLY A 287 53.99 64.37 -51.13
C GLY A 287 55.23 64.38 -50.21
N GLU A 288 56.22 63.52 -50.46
CA GLU A 288 57.46 63.43 -49.68
C GLU A 288 58.50 64.46 -50.16
N SER A 289 59.30 65.00 -49.24
CA SER A 289 60.34 65.99 -49.53
C SER A 289 61.72 65.41 -49.29
N GLY A 290 62.64 65.61 -50.23
CA GLY A 290 64.02 65.15 -50.17
C GLY A 290 65.00 66.31 -50.29
N MET A 291 66.10 66.20 -49.58
CA MET A 291 67.21 67.15 -49.58
C MET A 291 68.49 66.40 -49.87
N ALA A 292 69.38 66.97 -50.67
CA ALA A 292 70.66 66.40 -50.99
C ALA A 292 71.78 67.40 -50.76
N PHE A 293 72.88 66.92 -50.23
CA PHE A 293 74.12 67.65 -50.09
C PHE A 293 75.20 66.93 -50.85
N GLY A 294 76.11 67.67 -51.46
CA GLY A 294 77.30 67.04 -51.98
C GLY A 294 78.25 67.99 -52.63
N ALA A 295 79.33 67.41 -53.11
CA ALA A 295 80.47 68.10 -53.64
C ALA A 295 80.81 67.55 -55.01
N SER A 296 81.23 68.44 -55.91
CA SER A 296 81.79 68.08 -57.20
C SER A 296 83.15 68.74 -57.37
N ALA A 297 84.10 68.05 -57.96
CA ALA A 297 85.47 68.52 -58.10
C ALA A 297 86.08 68.12 -59.44
N HIS A 298 86.91 69.00 -59.99
CA HIS A 298 87.78 68.66 -61.11
C HIS A 298 88.95 67.81 -60.60
N VAL A 299 89.03 66.56 -61.06
CA VAL A 299 90.12 65.62 -60.72
C VAL A 299 91.15 65.54 -61.85
N SER A 300 90.77 65.97 -63.05
CA SER A 300 91.65 66.20 -64.21
C SER A 300 91.06 67.36 -65.03
N THR A 301 91.82 67.91 -66.00
CA THR A 301 91.35 68.96 -66.92
C THR A 301 90.00 68.61 -67.57
N ASN A 302 89.81 67.30 -67.83
CA ASN A 302 88.65 66.75 -68.51
C ASN A 302 87.77 65.84 -67.63
N GLY A 303 88.08 65.70 -66.33
CA GLY A 303 87.42 64.74 -65.43
C GLY A 303 86.77 65.40 -64.21
N ILE A 304 85.48 65.15 -64.00
CA ILE A 304 84.71 65.63 -62.85
C ILE A 304 84.26 64.45 -62.00
N LEU A 305 84.59 64.49 -60.71
CA LEU A 305 84.03 63.60 -59.71
C LEU A 305 82.90 64.32 -58.98
N LYS A 306 81.77 63.63 -58.77
CA LYS A 306 80.64 64.08 -57.96
C LYS A 306 80.39 63.08 -56.85
N LEU A 307 80.17 63.58 -55.64
CA LEU A 307 79.76 62.83 -54.47
C LEU A 307 78.56 63.53 -53.87
N GLY A 308 77.55 62.77 -53.45
CA GLY A 308 76.38 63.34 -52.79
C GLY A 308 75.66 62.36 -51.89
N ILE A 309 74.98 62.93 -50.90
CA ILE A 309 74.13 62.25 -49.94
C ILE A 309 72.76 62.90 -50.00
N GLY A 310 71.75 62.12 -50.36
CA GLY A 310 70.34 62.48 -50.29
C GLY A 310 69.72 61.99 -48.98
N MET A 311 68.78 62.75 -48.45
CA MET A 311 68.01 62.42 -47.26
C MET A 311 66.55 62.82 -47.44
N SER A 312 65.63 61.96 -47.04
CA SER A 312 64.19 62.22 -47.04
C SER A 312 63.56 61.39 -45.93
N GLY A 313 62.91 62.06 -44.96
CA GLY A 313 62.50 61.42 -43.71
C GLY A 313 63.69 60.76 -43.00
N ASN A 314 63.59 59.47 -42.70
CA ASN A 314 64.66 58.67 -42.09
C ASN A 314 65.56 57.97 -43.13
N ASN A 315 65.20 58.02 -44.41
CA ASN A 315 65.94 57.36 -45.47
C ASN A 315 67.11 58.22 -45.96
N LYS A 316 68.24 57.54 -46.23
CA LYS A 316 69.46 58.15 -46.76
C LYS A 316 69.86 57.45 -48.04
N THR A 317 70.14 58.22 -49.08
CA THR A 317 70.66 57.75 -50.36
C THR A 317 72.06 58.31 -50.56
N TYR A 318 72.94 57.53 -51.17
CA TYR A 318 74.32 57.91 -51.42
C TYR A 318 74.59 57.76 -52.92
N GLY A 319 75.26 58.74 -53.50
CA GLY A 319 75.60 58.75 -54.91
C GLY A 319 77.04 59.19 -55.12
N ALA A 320 77.74 58.51 -56.01
CA ALA A 320 79.04 58.91 -56.52
C ALA A 320 79.03 58.72 -58.04
N GLY A 321 79.59 59.68 -58.76
CA GLY A 321 79.65 59.63 -60.22
C GLY A 321 80.91 60.29 -60.73
N TYR A 322 81.49 59.75 -61.79
CA TYR A 322 82.63 60.34 -62.49
C TYR A 322 82.25 60.57 -63.94
N GLY A 323 82.44 61.80 -64.41
CA GLY A 323 82.23 62.18 -65.81
C GLY A 323 83.55 62.62 -66.44
N TYR A 324 83.78 62.21 -67.68
CA TYR A 324 84.94 62.62 -68.47
C TYR A 324 84.48 63.20 -69.81
N SER A 325 84.95 64.38 -70.17
CA SER A 325 84.59 65.08 -71.42
C SER A 325 85.82 65.22 -72.32
N TRP A 326 85.71 64.84 -73.59
CA TRP A 326 86.77 64.95 -74.59
C TRP A 326 86.41 65.92 -75.71
#